data_AF-A0A662IFN2-F1
#
_entry.id   AF-A0A662IFN2-F1
#
_cell.length_a   1.000
_cell.length_b   1.000
_cell.length_c   1.000
_cell.angle_alpha   90.00
_cell.angle_beta   90.00
_cell.angle_gamma   90.00
#
_symmetry.space_group_name_H-M   'P 1'
#
loop_
_entity.id
_entity.type
_entity.pdbx_description
1 polymer ?
#
loop_
_entity_poly.entity_id
_entity_poly.type
_entity_poly.pdbx_seq_one_letter_code
_entity_poly.pdbx_strand_id
1 'polypeptide(L)'
;MEHRKLFPYRLKVVVRDWVRLKCKYGCSSYGKRLTCPPYSPTPEEMRRVLKEYEIGLLVKFGPSVIEGGAREGVNVHEVMFKLERAAFLRGYYPAFGLACGPCTLCPECNVERGICRKPHMARPSMEAYGIDVYATVKDVGLELRVVTSYDQRPTYFGLLLLT
;
A
#
# COMPACT_ATOMS: atom_id res chain seq x y z
N MET A 1 -38.02 -10.61 7.97
CA MET A 1 -36.71 -9.94 8.18
C MET A 1 -35.80 -10.34 7.04
N GLU A 2 -35.51 -9.38 6.18
CA GLU A 2 -34.76 -9.55 4.94
C GLU A 2 -33.30 -9.84 5.28
N HIS A 3 -32.86 -11.08 5.05
CA HIS A 3 -31.45 -11.41 5.08
C HIS A 3 -30.78 -10.74 3.88
N ARG A 4 -30.38 -9.47 4.05
CA ARG A 4 -29.41 -8.82 3.15
C ARG A 4 -28.17 -9.71 3.14
N LYS A 5 -28.06 -10.56 2.11
CA LYS A 5 -26.78 -11.07 1.65
C LYS A 5 -25.98 -9.84 1.22
N LEU A 6 -25.26 -9.25 2.17
CA LEU A 6 -24.17 -8.32 1.92
C LEU A 6 -23.08 -9.15 1.23
N PHE A 7 -23.24 -9.39 -0.07
CA PHE A 7 -22.11 -9.72 -0.90
C PHE A 7 -21.12 -8.56 -0.72
N PRO A 8 -19.88 -8.83 -0.29
CA PRO A 8 -18.97 -7.76 0.08
C PRO A 8 -18.76 -6.87 -1.14
N TYR A 9 -18.92 -5.57 -0.94
CA TYR A 9 -18.59 -4.59 -1.97
C TYR A 9 -17.16 -4.86 -2.43
N ARG A 10 -16.99 -5.37 -3.65
CA ARG A 10 -15.68 -5.68 -4.21
C ARG A 10 -14.99 -4.36 -4.49
N LEU A 11 -14.02 -4.00 -3.63
CA LEU A 11 -13.24 -2.79 -3.79
C LEU A 11 -12.66 -2.72 -5.20
N LYS A 12 -12.97 -1.65 -5.93
CA LYS A 12 -12.38 -1.39 -7.23
C LYS A 12 -11.01 -0.76 -7.05
N VAL A 13 -9.96 -1.58 -7.16
CA VAL A 13 -8.58 -1.09 -7.16
C VAL A 13 -8.28 -0.45 -8.52
N VAL A 14 -7.96 0.85 -8.52
CA VAL A 14 -7.74 1.64 -9.74
C VAL A 14 -6.24 1.73 -10.02
N VAL A 15 -5.79 1.16 -11.15
CA VAL A 15 -4.37 1.21 -11.57
C VAL A 15 -4.19 2.18 -12.74
N ARG A 16 -3.24 3.11 -12.61
CA ARG A 16 -2.95 4.16 -13.60
C ARG A 16 -1.45 4.27 -13.87
N ASP A 17 -1.09 4.41 -15.14
CA ASP A 17 0.33 4.42 -15.53
C ASP A 17 1.03 5.71 -15.08
N TRP A 18 0.31 6.83 -15.00
CA TRP A 18 0.84 8.12 -14.55
C TRP A 18 1.33 8.10 -13.09
N VAL A 19 0.84 7.17 -12.25
CA VAL A 19 1.23 7.08 -10.84
C VAL A 19 2.74 6.82 -10.72
N ARG A 20 3.31 6.03 -11.64
CA ARG A 20 4.77 5.82 -11.68
C ARG A 20 5.54 7.07 -12.12
N LEU A 21 4.94 7.96 -12.91
CA LEU A 21 5.57 9.26 -13.23
C LEU A 21 5.72 10.11 -11.95
N LYS A 22 4.73 10.12 -11.07
CA LYS A 22 4.82 10.80 -9.77
C LYS A 22 5.90 10.17 -8.88
N CYS A 23 6.05 8.84 -8.89
CA CYS A 23 7.18 8.20 -8.23
C CYS A 23 8.51 8.68 -8.82
N LYS A 24 8.67 8.64 -10.15
CA LYS A 24 9.93 8.95 -10.83
C LYS A 24 10.37 10.40 -10.71
N TYR A 25 9.43 11.34 -10.79
CA TYR A 25 9.74 12.77 -10.89
C TYR A 25 9.25 13.60 -9.68
N GLY A 26 8.58 12.98 -8.71
CA GLY A 26 8.03 13.66 -7.53
C GLY A 26 8.42 13.06 -6.18
N CYS A 27 9.07 11.90 -6.15
CA CYS A 27 9.49 11.24 -4.91
C CYS A 27 11.01 11.25 -4.74
N SER A 28 11.48 11.82 -3.63
CA SER A 28 12.92 11.86 -3.28
C SER A 28 13.52 10.47 -2.98
N SER A 29 12.67 9.44 -2.87
CA SER A 29 13.05 8.04 -2.61
C SER A 29 13.00 7.14 -3.86
N TYR A 30 12.71 7.68 -5.05
CA TYR A 30 12.74 6.90 -6.29
C TYR A 30 14.10 6.22 -6.49
N GLY A 31 14.10 4.94 -6.84
CA GLY A 31 15.32 4.15 -7.01
C GLY A 31 16.10 3.85 -5.72
N LYS A 32 15.65 4.30 -4.54
CA LYS A 32 16.37 4.11 -3.26
C LYS A 32 15.85 2.96 -2.42
N ARG A 33 14.72 2.35 -2.77
CA ARG A 33 14.09 1.25 -2.01
C ARG A 33 13.71 0.12 -2.97
N LEU A 34 14.09 -1.12 -2.64
CA LEU A 34 13.74 -2.31 -3.42
C LEU A 34 12.22 -2.59 -3.50
N THR A 35 11.43 -1.95 -2.64
CA THR A 35 9.96 -2.01 -2.66
C THR A 35 9.31 -0.92 -3.51
N CYS A 36 10.11 -0.08 -4.19
CA CYS A 36 9.65 1.05 -5.00
C CYS A 36 10.16 0.92 -6.44
N PRO A 37 9.59 1.67 -7.40
CA PRO A 37 10.11 1.73 -8.76
C PRO A 37 11.60 2.16 -8.78
N PRO A 38 12.43 1.59 -9.67
CA PRO A 38 12.07 0.66 -10.75
C PRO A 38 11.94 -0.81 -10.32
N TYR A 39 12.25 -1.16 -9.07
CA TYR A 39 12.31 -2.55 -8.58
C TYR A 39 10.95 -3.17 -8.27
N SER A 40 9.95 -2.34 -7.96
CA SER A 40 8.58 -2.81 -7.78
C SER A 40 7.89 -3.09 -9.12
N PRO A 41 6.89 -4.00 -9.15
CA PRO A 41 6.17 -4.32 -10.37
C PRO A 41 5.52 -3.10 -11.04
N THR A 42 5.45 -3.19 -12.36
CA THR A 42 4.82 -2.23 -13.25
C THR A 42 3.30 -2.19 -13.07
N PRO A 43 2.62 -1.15 -13.56
CA PRO A 43 1.16 -1.06 -13.49
C PRO A 43 0.50 -2.18 -14.30
N GLU A 44 1.14 -2.63 -15.38
CA GLU A 44 0.66 -3.76 -16.18
C GLU A 44 0.74 -5.08 -15.40
N GLU A 45 1.86 -5.35 -14.72
CA GLU A 45 2.00 -6.49 -13.83
C GLU A 45 0.97 -6.43 -12.70
N MET A 46 0.75 -5.25 -12.11
CA MET A 46 -0.27 -5.08 -11.07
C MET A 46 -1.67 -5.41 -11.57
N ARG A 47 -2.04 -4.97 -12.78
CA ARG A 47 -3.34 -5.30 -13.38
C ARG A 47 -3.53 -6.81 -13.57
N ARG A 48 -2.45 -7.57 -13.79
CA ARG A 48 -2.52 -9.04 -13.84
C ARG A 48 -2.72 -9.62 -12.45
N VAL A 49 -1.87 -9.22 -11.49
CA VAL A 49 -1.94 -9.68 -10.10
C VAL A 49 -3.33 -9.43 -9.51
N LEU A 50 -3.93 -8.25 -9.71
CA LEU A 50 -5.27 -7.93 -9.18
C LEU A 50 -6.39 -8.85 -9.68
N LYS A 51 -6.23 -9.55 -10.81
CA LYS A 51 -7.23 -10.51 -11.30
C LYS A 51 -7.29 -11.78 -10.45
N GLU A 52 -6.23 -12.07 -9.70
CA GLU A 52 -6.11 -13.25 -8.84
C GLU A 52 -6.77 -13.04 -7.46
N TYR A 53 -7.26 -11.83 -7.16
CA TYR A 53 -7.85 -11.49 -5.86
C TYR A 53 -9.32 -11.09 -5.98
N GLU A 54 -10.11 -11.52 -5.00
CA GLU A 54 -11.57 -11.27 -4.96
C GLU A 54 -11.90 -10.07 -4.07
N ILE A 55 -11.18 -9.91 -2.98
CA ILE A 55 -11.47 -8.94 -1.93
C ILE A 55 -10.27 -8.01 -1.74
N GLY A 56 -10.54 -6.70 -1.64
CA GLY A 56 -9.58 -5.69 -1.23
C GLY A 56 -10.04 -4.99 0.04
N LEU A 57 -9.23 -5.06 1.11
CA LEU A 57 -9.49 -4.40 2.38
C LEU A 57 -8.58 -3.18 2.55
N LEU A 58 -9.19 -1.99 2.53
CA LEU A 58 -8.48 -0.72 2.77
C LEU A 58 -8.28 -0.50 4.27
N VAL A 59 -7.06 -0.15 4.65
CA VAL A 59 -6.69 0.19 6.03
C VAL A 59 -6.31 1.66 6.07
N LYS A 60 -7.10 2.47 6.79
CA LYS A 60 -6.86 3.91 6.93
C LYS A 60 -5.95 4.20 8.13
N PHE A 61 -4.96 5.06 7.93
CA PHE A 61 -4.06 5.56 8.97
C PHE A 61 -4.11 7.09 9.02
N GLY A 62 -4.19 7.67 10.22
CA GLY A 62 -4.25 9.12 10.41
C GLY A 62 -5.67 9.72 10.44
N PRO A 63 -5.79 11.06 10.43
CA PRO A 63 -4.72 12.04 10.26
C PRO A 63 -3.82 12.22 11.50
N SER A 64 -4.18 11.70 12.68
CA SER A 64 -3.37 11.91 13.89
C SER A 64 -2.06 11.09 13.95
N VAL A 65 -1.68 10.42 12.87
CA VAL A 65 -0.59 9.44 12.84
C VAL A 65 0.50 9.89 11.89
N ILE A 66 1.75 9.90 12.36
CA ILE A 66 2.93 10.14 11.53
C ILE A 66 3.40 8.78 11.00
N GLU A 67 3.46 8.62 9.68
CA GLU A 67 4.12 7.46 9.08
C GLU A 67 5.64 7.61 9.25
N GLY A 68 6.32 6.57 9.76
CA GLY A 68 7.80 6.56 9.85
C GLY A 68 8.38 6.14 11.20
N GLY A 69 7.57 5.61 12.13
CA GLY A 69 8.08 4.99 13.36
C GLY A 69 8.71 5.98 14.36
N ALA A 70 8.37 7.27 14.30
CA ALA A 70 8.64 8.22 15.38
C ALA A 70 7.93 7.78 16.69
N ARG A 71 8.30 8.34 17.85
CA ARG A 71 7.74 7.96 19.18
C ARG A 71 6.20 7.97 19.25
N GLU A 72 5.52 8.72 18.38
CA GLU A 72 4.06 8.81 18.26
C GLU A 72 3.52 8.35 16.89
N GLY A 73 4.37 7.75 16.04
CA GLY A 73 4.05 7.37 14.67
C GLY A 73 3.68 5.89 14.54
N VAL A 74 2.80 5.56 13.57
CA VAL A 74 2.52 4.18 13.20
C VAL A 74 3.42 3.81 12.04
N ASN A 75 4.05 2.64 12.13
CA ASN A 75 4.74 2.06 10.98
C ASN A 75 3.73 1.28 10.13
N VAL A 76 3.24 1.91 9.05
CA VAL A 76 2.25 1.31 8.14
C VAL A 76 2.77 -0.01 7.54
N HIS A 77 4.06 -0.07 7.19
CA HIS A 77 4.68 -1.30 6.66
C HIS A 77 4.59 -2.46 7.66
N GLU A 78 4.85 -2.19 8.93
CA GLU A 78 4.75 -3.19 9.99
C GLU A 78 3.30 -3.64 10.24
N VAL A 79 2.35 -2.70 10.25
CA VAL A 79 0.93 -3.03 10.43
C VAL A 79 0.43 -3.88 9.27
N MET A 80 0.73 -3.50 8.03
CA MET A 80 0.30 -4.24 6.85
C MET A 80 0.94 -5.64 6.79
N PHE A 81 2.22 -5.78 7.14
CA PHE A 81 2.86 -7.09 7.29
C PHE A 81 2.16 -7.96 8.35
N LYS A 82 1.87 -7.42 9.53
CA LYS A 82 1.18 -8.16 10.60
C LYS A 82 -0.23 -8.57 10.18
N LEU A 83 -0.93 -7.69 9.47
CA LEU A 83 -2.27 -7.95 8.98
C LEU A 83 -2.28 -9.06 7.90
N GLU A 84 -1.35 -9.01 6.95
CA GLU A 84 -1.16 -10.07 5.97
C GLU A 84 -0.86 -11.40 6.65
N ARG A 85 0.08 -11.43 7.60
CA ARG A 85 0.40 -12.64 8.38
C ARG A 85 -0.84 -13.18 9.09
N ALA A 86 -1.66 -12.31 9.69
CA ALA A 86 -2.88 -12.73 10.37
C ALA A 86 -3.94 -13.30 9.41
N ALA A 87 -4.05 -12.75 8.19
CA ALA A 87 -4.92 -13.30 7.15
C ALA A 87 -4.42 -14.66 6.65
N PHE A 88 -3.12 -14.78 6.38
CA PHE A 88 -2.46 -16.02 6.01
C PHE A 88 -2.75 -17.14 7.02
N LEU A 89 -2.55 -16.87 8.31
CA LEU A 89 -2.79 -17.84 9.39
C LEU A 89 -4.27 -18.24 9.56
N ARG A 90 -5.21 -17.53 8.92
CA ARG A 90 -6.64 -17.84 8.91
C ARG A 90 -7.10 -18.56 7.64
N GLY A 91 -6.17 -18.98 6.79
CA GLY A 91 -6.47 -19.73 5.57
C GLY A 91 -6.54 -18.88 4.30
N TYR A 92 -6.39 -17.55 4.39
CA TYR A 92 -6.18 -16.69 3.22
C TYR A 92 -4.72 -16.77 2.78
N TYR A 93 -4.28 -17.95 2.34
CA TYR A 93 -2.88 -18.24 2.03
C TYR A 93 -2.27 -17.37 0.90
N PRO A 94 -3.02 -16.84 -0.09
CA PRO A 94 -2.45 -15.91 -1.07
C PRO A 94 -2.52 -14.46 -0.60
N ALA A 95 -2.94 -14.17 0.64
CA ALA A 95 -3.09 -12.80 1.14
C ALA A 95 -1.82 -11.97 0.89
N PHE A 96 -2.00 -10.74 0.41
CA PHE A 96 -0.89 -9.84 0.12
C PHE A 96 -1.18 -8.41 0.57
N GLY A 97 -0.29 -7.87 1.39
CA GLY A 97 -0.37 -6.53 1.95
C GLY A 97 0.43 -5.53 1.12
N LEU A 98 -0.18 -4.36 0.91
CA LEU A 98 0.41 -3.19 0.30
C LEU A 98 0.41 -2.06 1.33
N ALA A 99 1.57 -1.43 1.52
CA ALA A 99 1.73 -0.31 2.43
C ALA A 99 1.47 1.04 1.73
N CYS A 100 1.92 2.12 2.35
CA CYS A 100 2.07 3.43 1.73
C CYS A 100 3.54 3.86 1.80
N GLY A 101 3.91 4.80 0.92
CA GLY A 101 5.21 5.45 0.96
C GLY A 101 6.42 4.53 0.75
N PRO A 102 7.63 5.12 0.77
CA PRO A 102 8.86 4.34 0.74
C PRO A 102 9.02 3.47 1.98
N CYS A 103 9.54 2.24 1.82
CA CYS A 103 9.81 1.35 2.94
C CYS A 103 10.83 1.94 3.93
N THR A 104 10.49 1.89 5.22
CA THR A 104 11.28 2.44 6.33
C THR A 104 11.92 1.38 7.23
N LEU A 105 11.83 0.10 6.87
CA LEU A 105 12.26 -1.03 7.73
C LEU A 105 13.77 -1.13 7.97
N CYS A 106 14.57 -0.46 7.14
CA CYS A 106 16.02 -0.37 7.27
C CYS A 106 16.46 1.08 7.01
N PRO A 107 17.47 1.60 7.75
CA PRO A 107 17.98 2.95 7.54
C PRO A 107 18.42 3.14 6.07
N GLU A 108 19.20 2.19 5.58
CA GLU A 108 19.69 2.12 4.20
C GLU A 108 19.22 0.83 3.53
N CYS A 109 18.76 0.93 2.29
CA CYS A 109 18.32 -0.20 1.50
C CYS A 109 19.47 -0.74 0.64
N ASN A 110 19.60 -2.06 0.57
CA ASN A 110 20.66 -2.75 -0.17
C ASN A 110 20.36 -2.85 -1.68
N VAL A 111 20.07 -1.69 -2.29
CA VAL A 111 19.69 -1.59 -3.69
C VAL A 111 20.82 -2.06 -4.61
N GLU A 112 22.06 -1.72 -4.29
CA GLU A 112 23.25 -2.07 -5.09
C GLU A 112 23.38 -3.58 -5.32
N ARG A 113 23.08 -4.39 -4.29
CA ARG A 113 23.12 -5.86 -4.41
C ARG A 113 21.80 -6.46 -4.88
N GLY A 114 20.72 -5.68 -4.98
CA GLY A 114 19.39 -6.17 -5.34
C GLY A 114 18.71 -7.07 -4.30
N ILE A 115 19.29 -7.25 -3.11
CA ILE A 115 18.82 -8.21 -2.10
C ILE A 115 18.25 -7.47 -0.90
N CYS A 116 16.94 -7.63 -0.64
CA CYS A 116 16.28 -7.01 0.51
C CYS A 116 16.84 -7.58 1.82
N ARG A 117 17.12 -6.68 2.78
CA ARG A 117 17.60 -7.06 4.13
C ARG A 117 16.47 -7.66 5.01
N LYS A 118 15.21 -7.36 4.69
CA LYS A 118 14.02 -7.78 5.46
C LYS A 118 12.88 -8.28 4.55
N PRO A 119 13.13 -9.29 3.69
CA PRO A 119 12.16 -9.71 2.67
C PRO A 119 10.86 -10.26 3.28
N HIS A 120 10.95 -10.89 4.46
CA HIS A 120 9.80 -11.43 5.17
C HIS A 120 8.79 -10.34 5.62
N MET A 121 9.26 -9.11 5.87
CA MET A 121 8.42 -7.98 6.31
C MET A 121 8.13 -6.96 5.20
N ALA A 122 9.06 -6.77 4.27
CA ALA A 122 9.01 -5.68 3.32
C ALA A 122 7.78 -5.80 2.41
N ARG A 123 6.92 -4.78 2.41
CA ARG A 123 5.81 -4.66 1.48
C ARG A 123 5.97 -3.42 0.61
N PRO A 124 5.90 -3.55 -0.72
CA PRO A 124 5.68 -2.42 -1.61
C PRO A 124 4.45 -1.59 -1.25
N SER A 125 4.49 -0.30 -1.59
CA SER A 125 3.36 0.59 -1.37
C SER A 125 2.34 0.51 -2.50
N MET A 126 1.12 0.98 -2.26
CA MET A 126 0.07 1.03 -3.29
C MET A 126 0.55 1.79 -4.54
N GLU A 127 1.13 2.98 -4.38
CA GLU A 127 1.62 3.80 -5.48
C GLU A 127 2.85 3.19 -6.19
N ALA A 128 3.65 2.37 -5.51
CA ALA A 128 4.77 1.65 -6.13
C ALA A 128 4.31 0.67 -7.22
N TYR A 129 3.09 0.15 -7.12
CA TYR A 129 2.44 -0.68 -8.14
C TYR A 129 1.60 0.09 -9.16
N GLY A 130 1.61 1.43 -9.09
CA GLY A 130 0.78 2.26 -9.96
C GLY A 130 -0.70 2.32 -9.54
N ILE A 131 -1.04 1.98 -8.30
CA ILE A 131 -2.41 2.14 -7.80
C ILE A 131 -2.65 3.63 -7.53
N ASP A 132 -3.72 4.16 -8.14
CA ASP A 132 -4.27 5.48 -7.85
C ASP A 132 -5.07 5.40 -6.55
N VAL A 133 -4.39 5.71 -5.44
CA VAL A 133 -4.97 5.62 -4.09
C VAL A 133 -6.19 6.53 -3.97
N TYR A 134 -6.16 7.73 -4.54
CA TYR A 134 -7.28 8.69 -4.48
C TYR A 134 -8.52 8.12 -5.16
N ALA A 135 -8.37 7.59 -6.37
CA ALA A 135 -9.49 6.98 -7.08
C ALA A 135 -9.99 5.69 -6.39
N THR A 136 -9.07 4.89 -5.84
CA THR A 136 -9.39 3.62 -5.16
C THR A 136 -10.19 3.86 -3.88
N VAL A 137 -9.82 4.83 -3.04
CA VAL A 137 -10.56 5.09 -1.79
C VAL A 137 -11.92 5.75 -2.05
N LYS A 138 -12.05 6.52 -3.15
CA LYS A 138 -13.30 7.16 -3.53
C LYS A 138 -14.42 6.17 -3.84
N ASP A 139 -14.05 4.99 -4.34
CA ASP A 139 -14.97 3.88 -4.64
C ASP A 139 -15.79 3.49 -3.41
N VAL A 140 -15.16 3.44 -2.23
CA VAL A 140 -15.80 3.10 -0.95
C VAL A 140 -16.33 4.32 -0.19
N GLY A 141 -16.53 5.45 -0.86
CA GLY A 141 -17.05 6.68 -0.26
C GLY A 141 -16.08 7.39 0.70
N LEU A 142 -14.79 7.04 0.67
CA LEU A 142 -13.75 7.72 1.42
C LEU A 142 -13.10 8.82 0.57
N GLU A 143 -12.70 9.90 1.22
CA GLU A 143 -11.99 11.01 0.57
C GLU A 143 -10.55 11.09 1.10
N LEU A 144 -9.57 11.04 0.19
CA LEU A 144 -8.18 11.38 0.49
C LEU A 144 -7.91 12.80 0.01
N ARG A 145 -7.56 13.70 0.93
CA ARG A 145 -7.29 15.11 0.63
C ARG A 145 -5.79 15.36 0.58
N VAL A 146 -5.38 16.19 -0.37
CA VAL A 146 -4.01 16.70 -0.45
C VAL A 146 -3.80 17.70 0.68
N VAL A 147 -2.76 17.49 1.47
CA VAL A 147 -2.34 18.48 2.48
C VAL A 147 -1.63 19.66 1.81
N THR A 148 -1.86 20.86 2.30
CA THR A 148 -1.38 22.12 1.69
C THR A 148 -0.33 22.85 2.51
N SER A 149 -0.01 22.37 3.71
CA SER A 149 1.06 22.92 4.56
C SER A 149 1.74 21.82 5.39
N TYR A 150 2.92 22.12 5.93
CA TYR A 150 3.67 21.20 6.79
C TYR A 150 3.02 20.97 8.17
N ASP A 151 2.10 21.84 8.58
CA ASP A 151 1.35 21.70 9.84
C ASP A 151 0.21 20.69 9.71
N GLN A 152 -0.22 20.39 8.48
CA GLN A 152 -1.28 19.43 8.23
C GLN A 152 -0.73 18.01 8.22
N ARG A 153 -1.42 17.12 8.94
CA ARG A 153 -1.08 15.71 8.96
C ARG A 153 -1.82 14.95 7.85
N PRO A 154 -1.09 14.23 6.97
CA PRO A 154 -1.71 13.46 5.90
C PRO A 154 -2.46 12.24 6.45
N THR A 155 -3.42 11.75 5.66
CA THR A 155 -4.04 10.44 5.84
C THR A 155 -3.35 9.47 4.90
N TYR A 156 -3.05 8.26 5.38
CA TYR A 156 -2.45 7.20 4.59
C TYR A 156 -3.38 6.01 4.47
N PHE A 157 -3.16 5.20 3.44
CA PHE A 157 -3.91 3.97 3.20
C PHE A 157 -2.97 2.83 2.89
N GLY A 158 -3.23 1.68 3.51
CA GLY A 158 -2.75 0.38 3.08
C GLY A 158 -3.87 -0.41 2.43
N LEU A 159 -3.51 -1.45 1.68
CA LEU A 159 -4.46 -2.34 1.02
C LEU A 159 -4.05 -3.80 1.28
N LEU A 160 -4.96 -4.60 1.81
CA LEU A 160 -4.81 -6.05 1.91
C LEU A 160 -5.65 -6.71 0.81
N LEU A 161 -5.01 -7.52 -0.02
CA LEU A 161 -5.66 -8.31 -1.05
C LEU A 161 -5.91 -9.73 -0.52
N LEU A 162 -7.11 -10.27 -0.76
CA LEU A 162 -7.55 -11.59 -0.34
C LEU A 162 -8.28 -12.31 -1.49
N THR A 163 -8.19 -13.64 -1.52
CA THR A 163 -9.03 -14.54 -2.33
C THR A 163 -10.26 -14.97 -1.56
#